data_AF-A0A4Q4VQS3-F1
#
_entry.id   AF-A0A4Q4VQS3-F1
#
_cell.length_a   1.000
_cell.length_b   1.000
_cell.length_c   1.000
_cell.angle_alpha   90.00
_cell.angle_beta   90.00
_cell.angle_gamma   90.00
#
_symmetry.space_group_name_H-M   'P 1'
#
loop_
_entity.id
_entity.type
_entity.pdbx_description
1 polymer ?
#
loop_
_entity_poly.entity_id
_entity_poly.type
_entity_poly.pdbx_seq_one_letter_code
_entity_poly.pdbx_strand_id
1 'polypeptide(L)'
;MAQEAKESPTALLLLSDEEKRVLELHDRLQQLQLEIALLTAQRNYVPSTTTSSSQEGDAIKVAQKELLDSRARYVLRNEAVESVMMANPIMQAVHSGTNASPIERDLLPALEQRDAASVTLAKQSTELRALLDELVEVEGQSLRLMRENADLAAEVLRLAGEANRRNNGTGEPWADADPDLAAEIDELGVQVRASRKRWRVVKGTASAVVAGSGADWARDAELRDIVLDAEDDDI
;
A
#
# COMPACT_ATOMS: atom_id res chain seq x y z
N MET A 1 -24.36 7.78 24.43
CA MET A 1 -23.95 6.65 25.30
C MET A 1 -22.54 6.28 24.90
N ALA A 2 -21.56 6.86 25.58
CA ALA A 2 -20.15 6.59 25.34
C ALA A 2 -19.81 5.28 26.03
N GLN A 3 -19.53 4.24 25.25
CA GLN A 3 -19.08 2.97 25.76
C GLN A 3 -17.56 3.10 25.91
N GLU A 4 -17.12 3.36 27.14
CA GLU A 4 -15.73 3.23 27.54
C GLU A 4 -15.24 1.84 27.09
N ALA A 5 -14.35 1.82 26.11
CA ALA A 5 -13.55 0.66 25.80
C ALA A 5 -12.70 0.39 27.03
N LYS A 6 -13.17 -0.53 27.89
CA LYS A 6 -12.32 -1.17 28.90
C LYS A 6 -11.13 -1.77 28.15
N GLU A 7 -9.99 -1.10 28.20
CA GLU A 7 -8.70 -1.69 27.94
C GLU A 7 -8.58 -2.91 28.86
N SER A 8 -8.86 -4.09 28.31
CA SER A 8 -8.46 -5.35 28.91
C SER A 8 -6.97 -5.21 29.20
N PRO A 9 -6.49 -5.46 30.43
CA PRO A 9 -5.07 -5.32 30.71
C PRO A 9 -4.37 -6.26 29.73
N THR A 10 -3.54 -5.69 28.87
CA THR A 10 -2.62 -6.44 28.02
C THR A 10 -1.95 -7.41 28.96
N ALA A 11 -2.33 -8.69 28.89
CA ALA A 11 -1.67 -9.74 29.64
C ALA A 11 -0.35 -9.97 28.91
N LEU A 12 0.51 -8.95 28.96
CA LEU A 12 1.92 -9.10 28.72
C LEU A 12 2.30 -10.24 29.65
N LEU A 13 2.87 -11.30 29.10
CA LEU A 13 3.71 -12.20 29.87
C LEU A 13 4.68 -11.28 30.61
N LEU A 14 4.40 -11.02 31.89
CA LEU A 14 5.20 -10.14 32.72
C LEU A 14 6.46 -10.94 33.01
N LEU A 15 7.36 -10.93 32.04
CA LEU A 15 8.67 -11.56 32.17
C LEU A 15 9.34 -10.91 33.36
N SER A 16 9.76 -11.74 34.30
CA SER A 16 10.61 -11.34 35.41
C SER A 16 11.85 -10.62 34.84
N ASP A 17 12.42 -9.70 35.60
CA ASP A 17 13.64 -9.01 35.18
C ASP A 17 14.80 -10.01 34.97
N GLU A 18 14.77 -11.15 35.66
CA GLU A 18 15.69 -12.26 35.42
C GLU A 18 15.46 -12.92 34.05
N GLU A 19 14.21 -13.15 33.65
CA GLU A 19 13.87 -13.76 32.36
C GLU A 19 14.24 -12.83 31.19
N LYS A 20 13.99 -11.52 31.34
CA LYS A 20 14.46 -10.52 30.37
C LYS A 20 15.99 -10.55 30.27
N ARG A 21 16.68 -10.64 31.40
CA ARG A 21 18.14 -10.71 31.42
C ARG A 21 18.66 -11.97 30.73
N VAL A 22 18.00 -13.11 30.90
CA VAL A 22 18.34 -14.35 30.20
C VAL A 22 18.19 -14.20 28.69
N LEU A 23 17.12 -13.55 28.22
CA LEU A 23 16.91 -13.27 26.80
C LEU A 23 18.00 -12.35 26.23
N GLU A 24 18.33 -11.25 26.92
CA GLU A 24 19.44 -10.37 26.53
C GLU A 24 20.77 -11.12 26.42
N LEU A 25 21.05 -12.01 27.38
CA LEU A 25 22.26 -12.82 27.38
C LEU A 25 22.25 -13.84 26.23
N HIS A 26 21.10 -14.43 25.90
CA HIS A 26 20.94 -15.32 24.76
C HIS A 26 21.24 -14.58 23.44
N ASP A 27 20.67 -13.39 23.25
CA ASP A 27 20.90 -12.57 22.05
C ASP A 27 22.37 -12.18 21.93
N ARG A 28 22.99 -11.80 23.07
CA ARG A 28 24.43 -11.52 23.12
C ARG A 28 25.27 -12.75 22.78
N LEU A 29 24.87 -13.93 23.23
CA LEU A 29 25.56 -15.19 22.95
C LEU A 29 25.47 -15.53 21.46
N GLN A 30 24.29 -15.38 20.83
CA GLN A 30 24.12 -15.54 19.39
C GLN A 30 25.02 -14.59 18.60
N GLN A 31 25.10 -13.31 19.01
CA GLN A 31 25.97 -12.32 18.39
C GLN A 31 27.46 -12.73 18.47
N LEU A 32 27.91 -13.17 19.64
CA LEU A 32 29.29 -13.61 19.85
C LEU A 32 29.62 -14.87 19.03
N GLN A 33 28.67 -15.81 18.90
CA GLN A 33 28.86 -16.99 18.05
C GLN A 33 29.06 -16.60 16.58
N LEU A 34 28.31 -15.61 16.09
CA LEU A 34 28.47 -15.09 14.74
C LEU A 34 29.83 -14.38 14.55
N GLU A 35 30.26 -13.59 15.53
CA GLU A 35 31.56 -12.92 15.52
C GLU A 35 32.72 -13.94 15.50
N ILE A 36 32.65 -14.98 16.33
CA ILE A 36 33.64 -16.07 16.35
C ILE A 36 33.66 -16.80 15.00
N ALA A 37 32.49 -17.09 14.43
CA ALA A 37 32.40 -17.75 13.12
C ALA A 37 33.06 -16.90 12.02
N LEU A 38 32.84 -15.58 12.04
CA LEU A 38 33.42 -14.63 11.08
C LEU A 38 34.95 -14.54 11.24
N LEU A 39 35.45 -14.43 12.47
CA LEU A 39 36.89 -14.42 12.76
C LEU A 39 37.55 -15.75 12.35
N THR A 40 36.87 -16.87 12.57
CA THR A 40 37.36 -18.19 12.16
C THR A 40 37.41 -18.31 10.64
N ALA A 41 36.39 -17.81 9.93
CA ALA A 41 36.36 -17.78 8.48
C ALA A 41 37.48 -16.91 7.89
N GLN A 42 37.74 -15.73 8.49
CA GLN A 42 38.86 -14.87 8.09
C GLN A 42 40.21 -15.54 8.32
N ARG A 43 40.38 -16.23 9.45
CA ARG A 43 41.63 -16.94 9.77
C ARG A 43 41.90 -18.12 8.84
N ASN A 44 40.85 -18.80 8.41
CA ASN A 44 40.94 -19.95 7.51
C ASN A 44 40.98 -19.55 6.03
N TYR A 45 40.84 -18.26 5.72
CA TYR A 45 40.95 -17.76 4.37
C TYR A 45 42.41 -17.79 3.89
N VAL A 46 42.73 -18.72 3.00
CA VAL A 46 44.02 -18.79 2.31
C VAL A 46 43.84 -18.23 0.91
N PRO A 47 44.49 -17.10 0.55
CA PRO A 47 44.42 -16.58 -0.81
C PRO A 47 45.17 -17.53 -1.76
N SER A 48 44.44 -18.18 -2.67
CA SER A 48 45.02 -19.00 -3.74
C SER A 48 45.74 -18.10 -4.75
N THR A 49 47.08 -18.01 -4.67
CA THR A 49 47.88 -17.21 -5.61
C THR A 49 48.44 -18.02 -6.79
N THR A 50 48.10 -19.30 -6.93
CA THR A 50 48.69 -20.19 -7.95
C THR A 50 47.71 -21.29 -8.38
N THR A 51 46.75 -21.00 -9.27
CA THR A 51 46.00 -22.05 -9.99
C THR A 51 45.65 -21.55 -11.38
N SER A 52 45.73 -22.42 -12.39
CA SER A 52 45.41 -22.05 -13.77
C SER A 52 43.94 -21.64 -13.92
N SER A 53 43.68 -20.60 -14.72
CA SER A 53 42.37 -19.93 -14.85
C SER A 53 41.19 -20.85 -15.21
N SER A 54 41.47 -22.00 -15.83
CA SER A 54 40.43 -22.97 -16.23
C SER A 54 39.99 -23.89 -15.09
N GLN A 55 40.89 -24.24 -14.16
CA GLN A 55 40.54 -25.07 -12.99
C GLN A 55 39.94 -24.23 -11.86
N GLU A 56 40.31 -22.95 -11.79
CA GLU A 56 39.80 -22.00 -10.80
C GLU A 56 38.30 -21.72 -11.00
N GLY A 57 37.84 -21.60 -12.24
CA GLY A 57 36.42 -21.37 -12.55
C GLY A 57 35.49 -22.51 -12.10
N ASP A 58 35.91 -23.77 -12.24
CA ASP A 58 35.12 -24.91 -11.78
C ASP A 58 35.23 -25.12 -10.26
N ALA A 59 36.39 -24.86 -9.66
CA ALA A 59 36.55 -24.86 -8.20
C ALA A 59 35.67 -23.79 -7.53
N ILE A 60 35.58 -22.58 -8.11
CA ILE A 60 34.71 -21.49 -7.62
C ILE A 60 33.24 -21.91 -7.72
N LYS A 61 32.80 -22.52 -8.82
CA LYS A 61 31.41 -23.00 -8.96
C LYS A 61 31.07 -24.09 -7.95
N VAL A 62 32.00 -24.99 -7.66
CA VAL A 62 31.81 -26.03 -6.63
C VAL A 62 31.73 -25.39 -5.25
N ALA A 63 32.65 -24.49 -4.90
CA ALA A 63 32.64 -23.76 -3.64
C ALA A 63 31.37 -22.90 -3.45
N GLN A 64 30.88 -22.25 -4.52
CA GLN A 64 29.63 -21.49 -4.49
C GLN A 64 28.43 -22.40 -4.23
N LYS A 65 28.36 -23.58 -4.86
CA LYS A 65 27.30 -24.55 -4.60
C LYS A 65 27.36 -25.07 -3.17
N GLU A 66 28.55 -25.37 -2.64
CA GLU A 66 28.75 -25.81 -1.26
C GLU A 66 28.37 -24.72 -0.24
N LEU A 67 28.67 -23.45 -0.53
CA LEU A 67 28.23 -22.31 0.28
C LEU A 67 26.69 -22.18 0.27
N LEU A 68 26.06 -22.30 -0.89
CA LEU A 68 24.60 -22.23 -1.00
C LEU A 68 23.93 -23.41 -0.28
N ASP A 69 24.47 -24.62 -0.42
CA ASP A 69 23.97 -25.82 0.26
C ASP A 69 24.15 -25.73 1.79
N SER A 70 25.31 -25.29 2.27
CA SER A 70 25.53 -25.07 3.71
C SER A 70 24.64 -23.97 4.27
N ARG A 71 24.43 -22.86 3.53
CA ARG A 71 23.48 -21.81 3.91
C ARG A 71 22.05 -22.34 3.99
N ALA A 72 21.60 -23.08 2.97
CA ALA A 72 20.28 -23.67 2.95
C ALA A 72 20.08 -24.62 4.15
N ARG A 73 21.06 -25.50 4.42
CA ARG A 73 21.03 -26.40 5.57
C ARG A 73 20.99 -25.67 6.91
N TYR A 74 21.76 -24.58 7.05
CA TYR A 74 21.75 -23.77 8.25
C TYR A 74 20.38 -23.13 8.50
N VAL A 75 19.81 -22.50 7.47
CA VAL A 75 18.48 -21.86 7.54
C VAL A 75 17.41 -22.91 7.87
N LEU A 76 17.39 -24.03 7.15
CA LEU A 76 16.42 -25.11 7.39
C LEU A 76 16.55 -25.70 8.81
N ARG A 77 17.77 -25.87 9.31
CA ARG A 77 17.98 -26.34 10.68
C ARG A 77 17.44 -25.34 11.69
N ASN A 78 17.71 -24.04 11.50
CA ASN A 78 17.24 -23.01 12.40
C ASN A 78 15.71 -22.92 12.38
N GLU A 79 15.11 -22.92 11.19
CA GLU A 79 13.66 -22.93 11.00
C GLU A 79 13.00 -24.16 11.62
N ALA A 80 13.59 -25.35 11.47
CA ALA A 80 13.09 -26.56 12.10
C ALA A 80 13.16 -26.49 13.63
N VAL A 81 14.25 -25.97 14.18
CA VAL A 81 14.39 -25.79 15.63
C VAL A 81 13.38 -24.76 16.14
N GLU A 82 13.23 -23.61 15.49
CA GLU A 82 12.25 -22.58 15.85
C GLU A 82 10.82 -23.12 15.77
N SER A 83 10.49 -23.86 14.70
CA SER A 83 9.18 -24.48 14.53
C SER A 83 8.86 -25.46 15.67
N VAL A 84 9.80 -26.32 16.06
CA VAL A 84 9.61 -27.23 17.19
C VAL A 84 9.48 -26.47 18.52
N MET A 85 10.32 -25.45 18.73
CA MET A 85 10.31 -24.62 19.94
C MET A 85 9.05 -23.78 20.08
N MET A 86 8.38 -23.41 18.97
CA MET A 86 7.10 -22.71 19.01
C MET A 86 5.91 -23.68 19.06
N ALA A 87 5.90 -24.71 18.22
CA ALA A 87 4.75 -25.58 18.05
C ALA A 87 4.50 -26.48 19.27
N ASN A 88 5.55 -27.04 19.89
CA ASN A 88 5.36 -27.94 21.03
C ASN A 88 4.71 -27.22 22.24
N PRO A 89 5.19 -26.05 22.69
CA PRO A 89 4.52 -25.29 23.75
C PRO A 89 3.08 -24.93 23.43
N ILE A 90 2.78 -24.52 22.18
CA ILE A 90 1.41 -24.21 21.74
C ILE A 90 0.50 -25.44 21.84
N MET A 91 0.95 -26.59 21.33
CA MET A 91 0.18 -27.83 21.38
C MET A 91 -0.05 -28.30 22.82
N GLN A 92 0.95 -28.18 23.69
CA GLN A 92 0.82 -28.53 25.11
C GLN A 92 -0.12 -27.58 25.86
N ALA A 93 -0.05 -26.27 25.56
CA ALA A 93 -0.91 -25.24 26.12
C ALA A 93 -2.39 -25.50 25.79
N VAL A 94 -2.70 -25.76 24.52
CA VAL A 94 -4.07 -25.98 24.03
C VAL A 94 -4.64 -27.32 24.52
N HIS A 95 -3.82 -28.36 24.57
CA HIS A 95 -4.30 -29.71 24.92
C HIS A 95 -4.20 -30.04 26.40
N SER A 96 -3.74 -29.11 27.25
CA SER A 96 -3.51 -29.33 28.68
C SER A 96 -2.79 -30.65 28.93
N GLY A 97 -1.72 -30.90 28.15
CA GLY A 97 -1.02 -32.18 28.16
C GLY A 97 -0.66 -32.61 29.58
N THR A 98 -0.76 -33.91 29.86
CA THR A 98 -0.38 -34.48 31.17
C THR A 98 1.07 -34.18 31.53
N ASN A 99 1.93 -33.94 30.53
CA ASN A 99 3.33 -33.52 30.68
C ASN A 99 3.57 -32.03 30.42
N ALA A 100 2.54 -31.21 30.25
CA ALA A 100 2.70 -29.77 30.03
C ALA A 100 3.32 -29.11 31.26
N SER A 101 4.39 -28.37 31.05
CA SER A 101 5.01 -27.57 32.10
C SER A 101 4.04 -26.47 32.57
N PRO A 102 4.19 -25.94 33.80
CA PRO A 102 3.36 -24.85 34.29
C PRO A 102 3.37 -23.62 33.36
N ILE A 103 4.55 -23.29 32.83
CA ILE A 103 4.74 -22.17 31.89
C ILE A 103 3.94 -22.40 30.60
N GLU A 104 3.93 -23.63 30.06
CA GLU A 104 3.14 -23.95 28.86
C GLU A 104 1.63 -23.84 29.11
N ARG A 105 1.14 -24.16 30.31
CA ARG A 105 -0.28 -23.97 30.66
C ARG A 105 -0.66 -22.50 30.76
N ASP A 106 0.24 -21.68 31.27
CA ASP A 106 0.03 -20.23 31.42
C ASP A 106 0.03 -19.49 30.07
N LEU A 107 0.46 -20.12 28.97
CA LEU A 107 0.40 -19.55 27.62
C LEU A 107 -1.02 -19.48 27.04
N LEU A 108 -1.96 -20.29 27.53
CA LEU A 108 -3.29 -20.43 26.92
C LEU A 108 -4.05 -19.10 26.77
N PRO A 109 -4.13 -18.20 27.79
CA PRO A 109 -4.83 -16.92 27.64
C PRO A 109 -4.18 -16.01 26.60
N ALA A 110 -2.84 -16.03 26.49
CA ALA A 110 -2.13 -15.26 25.48
C ALA A 110 -2.38 -15.81 24.06
N LEU A 111 -2.47 -17.13 23.92
CA LEU A 111 -2.85 -17.78 22.65
C LEU A 111 -4.28 -17.44 22.23
N GLU A 112 -5.24 -17.47 23.15
CA GLU A 112 -6.63 -17.08 22.88
C GLU A 112 -6.73 -15.62 22.42
N GLN A 113 -5.98 -14.71 23.06
CA GLN A 113 -5.90 -13.31 22.64
C GLN A 113 -5.29 -13.16 21.25
N ARG A 114 -4.18 -13.87 20.98
CA ARG A 114 -3.53 -13.90 19.66
C ARG A 114 -4.50 -14.40 18.60
N ASP A 115 -5.22 -15.49 18.86
CA ASP A 115 -6.12 -16.11 17.91
C ASP A 115 -7.34 -15.21 17.64
N ALA A 116 -7.89 -14.57 18.67
CA ALA A 116 -8.92 -13.54 18.51
C ALA A 116 -8.43 -12.37 17.65
N ALA A 117 -7.22 -11.85 17.92
CA ALA A 117 -6.62 -10.79 17.13
C ALA A 117 -6.38 -11.22 15.67
N SER A 118 -5.91 -12.45 15.46
CA SER A 118 -5.68 -13.03 14.13
C SER A 118 -6.97 -13.17 13.33
N VAL A 119 -8.06 -13.59 13.97
CA VAL A 119 -9.39 -13.62 13.36
C VAL A 119 -9.88 -12.22 12.99
N THR A 120 -9.69 -11.22 13.86
CA THR A 120 -10.06 -9.84 13.54
C THR A 120 -9.24 -9.27 12.38
N LEU A 121 -7.93 -9.54 12.36
CA LEU A 121 -7.04 -9.12 11.28
C LEU A 121 -7.41 -9.79 9.96
N ALA A 122 -7.73 -11.09 9.98
CA ALA A 122 -8.18 -11.81 8.79
C ALA A 122 -9.48 -11.21 8.24
N LYS A 123 -10.46 -10.89 9.10
CA LYS A 123 -11.71 -10.22 8.69
C LYS A 123 -11.44 -8.84 8.07
N GLN A 124 -10.66 -8.01 8.74
CA GLN A 124 -10.28 -6.69 8.23
C GLN A 124 -9.54 -6.77 6.90
N SER A 125 -8.66 -7.77 6.73
CA SER A 125 -7.94 -8.00 5.47
C SER A 125 -8.90 -8.42 4.35
N THR A 126 -9.90 -9.26 4.64
CA THR A 126 -10.92 -9.63 3.65
C THR A 126 -11.84 -8.46 3.29
N GLU A 127 -12.24 -7.64 4.27
CA GLU A 127 -13.03 -6.43 4.05
C GLU A 127 -12.25 -5.42 3.21
N LEU A 128 -10.97 -5.19 3.52
CA LEU A 128 -10.09 -4.30 2.77
C LEU A 128 -9.92 -4.77 1.32
N ARG A 129 -9.76 -6.08 1.09
CA ARG A 129 -9.71 -6.62 -0.29
C ARG A 129 -11.01 -6.38 -1.04
N ALA A 130 -12.15 -6.63 -0.41
CA ALA A 130 -13.45 -6.38 -1.03
C ALA A 130 -13.64 -4.89 -1.40
N LEU A 131 -13.24 -3.97 -0.53
CA LEU A 131 -13.28 -2.52 -0.80
C LEU A 131 -12.34 -2.11 -1.92
N LEU A 132 -11.15 -2.70 -2.00
CA LEU A 132 -10.22 -2.45 -3.11
C LEU A 132 -10.79 -2.97 -4.43
N ASP A 133 -11.41 -4.15 -4.44
CA ASP A 133 -12.05 -4.70 -5.63
C ASP A 133 -13.22 -3.80 -6.10
N GLU A 134 -14.05 -3.30 -5.16
CA GLU A 134 -15.13 -2.35 -5.46
C GLU A 134 -14.57 -1.01 -5.99
N LEU A 135 -13.50 -0.49 -5.40
CA LEU A 135 -12.85 0.73 -5.87
C LEU A 135 -12.34 0.57 -7.31
N VAL A 136 -11.68 -0.54 -7.61
CA VAL A 136 -11.17 -0.83 -8.96
C VAL A 136 -12.32 -0.95 -9.96
N GLU A 137 -13.46 -1.52 -9.55
CA GLU A 137 -14.66 -1.57 -10.40
C GLU A 137 -15.20 -0.16 -10.69
N VAL A 138 -15.36 0.68 -9.66
CA VAL A 138 -15.85 2.06 -9.79
C VAL A 138 -14.91 2.91 -10.64
N GLU A 139 -13.59 2.80 -10.44
CA GLU A 139 -12.60 3.49 -11.28
C GLU A 139 -12.68 3.00 -12.72
N GLY A 140 -12.84 1.69 -12.94
CA GLY A 140 -13.04 1.12 -14.26
C GLY A 140 -14.30 1.64 -14.96
N GLN A 141 -15.39 1.82 -14.22
CA GLN A 141 -16.63 2.40 -14.74
C GLN A 141 -16.46 3.90 -15.02
N SER A 142 -15.82 4.64 -14.13
CA SER A 142 -15.52 6.08 -14.30
C SER A 142 -14.72 6.33 -15.57
N LEU A 143 -13.66 5.57 -15.82
CA LEU A 143 -12.84 5.69 -17.02
C LEU A 143 -13.63 5.40 -18.32
N ARG A 144 -14.60 4.47 -18.28
CA ARG A 144 -15.48 4.21 -19.44
C ARG A 144 -16.43 5.38 -19.67
N LEU A 145 -17.09 5.87 -18.63
CA LEU A 145 -17.98 7.02 -18.71
C LEU A 145 -17.26 8.29 -19.17
N MET A 146 -16.02 8.52 -18.73
CA MET A 146 -15.21 9.64 -19.19
C MET A 146 -14.91 9.56 -20.69
N ARG A 147 -14.63 8.35 -21.22
CA ARG A 147 -14.43 8.15 -22.67
C ARG A 147 -15.72 8.38 -23.45
N GLU A 148 -16.82 7.80 -23.00
CA GLU A 148 -18.13 7.98 -23.64
C GLU A 148 -18.56 9.46 -23.64
N ASN A 149 -18.32 10.18 -22.54
CA ASN A 149 -18.61 11.61 -22.44
C ASN A 149 -17.72 12.42 -23.41
N ALA A 150 -16.43 12.09 -23.52
CA ALA A 150 -15.54 12.73 -24.48
C ALA A 150 -15.99 12.49 -25.94
N ASP A 151 -16.39 11.26 -26.28
CA ASP A 151 -16.90 10.91 -27.61
C ASP A 151 -18.20 11.65 -27.93
N LEU A 152 -19.15 11.69 -26.98
CA LEU A 152 -20.40 12.44 -27.11
C LEU A 152 -20.15 13.94 -27.24
N ALA A 153 -19.22 14.51 -26.46
CA ALA A 153 -18.85 15.92 -26.56
C ALA A 153 -18.24 16.25 -27.94
N ALA A 154 -17.38 15.36 -28.46
CA ALA A 154 -16.82 15.50 -29.81
C ALA A 154 -17.92 15.47 -30.88
N GLU A 155 -18.91 14.58 -30.73
CA GLU A 155 -20.04 14.47 -31.64
C GLU A 155 -20.96 15.71 -31.58
N VAL A 156 -21.22 16.24 -30.39
CA VAL A 156 -21.97 17.50 -30.22
C VAL A 156 -21.24 18.66 -30.88
N LEU A 157 -19.91 18.77 -30.72
CA LEU A 157 -19.11 19.79 -31.39
C LEU A 157 -19.14 19.64 -32.92
N ARG A 158 -19.09 18.40 -33.43
CA ARG A 158 -19.21 18.12 -34.86
C ARG A 158 -20.58 18.56 -35.39
N LEU A 159 -21.66 18.17 -34.72
CA LEU A 159 -23.04 18.52 -35.09
C LEU A 159 -23.28 20.04 -35.01
N ALA A 160 -22.78 20.71 -33.97
CA ALA A 160 -22.83 22.16 -33.84
C ALA A 160 -22.06 22.85 -34.99
N GLY A 161 -20.88 22.35 -35.34
CA GLY A 161 -20.12 22.84 -36.49
C GLY A 161 -20.82 22.63 -37.82
N GLU A 162 -21.52 21.50 -38.01
CA GLU A 162 -22.34 21.27 -39.20
C GLU A 162 -23.60 22.14 -39.26
N ALA A 163 -24.29 22.35 -38.13
CA ALA A 163 -25.41 23.26 -38.05
C ALA A 163 -24.98 24.69 -38.40
N ASN A 164 -23.85 25.14 -37.85
CA ASN A 164 -23.29 26.46 -38.18
C ASN A 164 -22.89 26.58 -39.66
N ARG A 165 -22.30 25.54 -40.26
CA ARG A 165 -21.97 25.52 -41.70
C ARG A 165 -23.20 25.50 -42.59
N ARG A 166 -24.24 24.75 -42.23
CA ARG A 166 -25.54 24.77 -42.95
C ARG A 166 -26.16 26.16 -42.88
N ASN A 167 -26.06 26.84 -41.73
CA ASN A 167 -26.56 28.20 -41.57
C ASN A 167 -25.77 29.21 -42.42
N ASN A 168 -24.43 29.12 -42.47
CA ASN A 168 -23.57 30.03 -43.24
C ASN A 168 -23.57 29.80 -44.76
N GLY A 169 -24.10 28.66 -45.25
CA GLY A 169 -24.22 28.34 -46.68
C GLY A 169 -25.47 28.92 -47.35
N THR A 170 -26.51 29.20 -46.56
CA THR A 170 -27.60 30.12 -46.91
C THR A 170 -27.11 31.52 -46.58
N GLY A 171 -27.01 32.41 -47.57
CA GLY A 171 -26.36 33.72 -47.45
C GLY A 171 -27.06 34.74 -46.54
N GLU A 172 -27.67 34.32 -45.44
CA GLU A 172 -28.34 35.17 -44.45
C GLU A 172 -27.62 35.04 -43.11
N PRO A 173 -26.82 36.03 -42.72
CA PRO A 173 -26.14 36.04 -41.43
C PRO A 173 -27.17 36.22 -40.32
N TRP A 174 -27.69 35.14 -39.70
CA TRP A 174 -28.38 35.11 -38.39
C TRP A 174 -29.37 36.26 -38.06
N ALA A 175 -29.85 37.01 -39.06
CA ALA A 175 -30.66 38.22 -38.86
C ALA A 175 -32.15 37.87 -38.71
N ASP A 176 -32.52 36.66 -39.13
CA ASP A 176 -33.85 36.05 -38.99
C ASP A 176 -33.80 34.74 -38.17
N ALA A 177 -32.86 34.61 -37.22
CA ALA A 177 -32.98 33.56 -36.20
C ALA A 177 -34.23 33.86 -35.35
N ASP A 178 -35.08 32.85 -35.11
CA ASP A 178 -36.23 32.98 -34.22
C ASP A 178 -35.80 33.70 -32.93
N PRO A 179 -36.48 34.77 -32.51
CA PRO A 179 -36.08 35.55 -31.32
C PRO A 179 -36.00 34.68 -30.07
N ASP A 180 -36.77 33.59 -30.03
CA ASP A 180 -36.76 32.59 -28.97
C ASP A 180 -35.46 31.78 -28.93
N LEU A 181 -34.87 31.43 -30.08
CA LEU A 181 -33.61 30.68 -30.16
C LEU A 181 -32.41 31.56 -29.77
N ALA A 182 -32.42 32.84 -30.16
CA ALA A 182 -31.40 33.80 -29.73
C ALA A 182 -31.45 34.04 -28.22
N ALA A 183 -32.65 34.11 -27.64
CA ALA A 183 -32.83 34.22 -26.20
C ALA A 183 -32.34 32.95 -25.46
N GLU A 184 -32.61 31.76 -26.01
CA GLU A 184 -32.16 30.48 -25.43
C GLU A 184 -30.63 30.35 -25.43
N ILE A 185 -29.95 30.78 -26.50
CA ILE A 185 -28.47 30.76 -26.57
C ILE A 185 -27.86 31.72 -25.54
N ASP A 186 -28.42 32.91 -25.37
CA ASP A 186 -27.90 33.86 -24.37
C ASP A 186 -28.18 33.37 -22.94
N GLU A 187 -29.34 32.74 -22.70
CA GLU A 187 -29.66 32.09 -21.43
C GLU A 187 -28.67 30.95 -21.13
N LEU A 188 -28.40 30.06 -22.09
CA LEU A 188 -27.39 29.01 -21.95
C LEU A 188 -25.99 29.60 -21.70
N GLY A 189 -25.64 30.70 -22.37
CA GLY A 189 -24.40 31.43 -22.13
C GLY A 189 -24.31 31.97 -20.70
N VAL A 190 -25.40 32.51 -20.16
CA VAL A 190 -25.48 32.95 -18.75
C VAL A 190 -25.32 31.75 -17.80
N GLN A 191 -25.96 30.62 -18.08
CA GLN A 191 -25.87 29.41 -17.27
C GLN A 191 -24.46 28.81 -17.27
N VAL A 192 -23.77 28.79 -18.40
CA VAL A 192 -22.37 28.34 -18.51
C VAL A 192 -21.42 29.29 -17.77
N ARG A 193 -21.63 30.60 -17.86
CA ARG A 193 -20.86 31.58 -17.06
C ARG A 193 -21.10 31.38 -15.56
N ALA A 194 -22.33 31.09 -15.15
CA ALA A 194 -22.67 30.80 -13.76
C ALA A 194 -22.05 29.48 -13.28
N SER A 195 -22.05 28.42 -14.10
CA SER A 195 -21.42 27.14 -13.76
C SER A 195 -19.90 27.26 -13.65
N ARG A 196 -19.24 27.99 -14.56
CA ARG A 196 -17.80 28.30 -14.46
C ARG A 196 -17.43 29.05 -13.18
N LYS A 197 -18.25 30.04 -12.79
CA LYS A 197 -18.07 30.76 -11.50
C LYS A 197 -18.19 29.80 -10.31
N ARG A 198 -19.17 28.91 -10.31
CA ARG A 198 -19.33 27.89 -9.25
C ARG A 198 -18.14 26.92 -9.20
N TRP A 199 -17.69 26.45 -10.35
CA TRP A 199 -16.52 25.57 -10.45
C TRP A 199 -15.25 26.23 -9.91
N ARG A 200 -15.04 27.52 -10.19
CA ARG A 200 -13.91 28.28 -9.64
C ARG A 200 -13.94 28.34 -8.11
N VAL A 201 -15.12 28.54 -7.52
CA VAL A 201 -15.28 28.54 -6.06
C VAL A 201 -14.97 27.14 -5.49
N VAL A 202 -15.50 26.08 -6.10
CA VAL A 202 -15.24 24.70 -5.66
C VAL A 202 -13.75 24.36 -5.76
N LYS A 203 -13.09 24.70 -6.89
CA LYS A 203 -11.64 24.54 -7.07
C LYS A 203 -10.86 25.26 -5.97
N GLY A 204 -11.14 26.55 -5.77
CA GLY A 204 -10.47 27.34 -4.72
C GLY A 204 -10.68 26.79 -3.31
N THR A 205 -11.88 26.29 -2.98
CA THR A 205 -12.13 25.65 -1.69
C THR A 205 -11.38 24.32 -1.54
N ALA A 206 -11.30 23.51 -2.60
CA ALA A 206 -10.56 22.24 -2.58
C ALA A 206 -9.06 22.48 -2.39
N SER A 207 -8.46 23.43 -3.13
CA SER A 207 -7.04 23.78 -2.98
C SER A 207 -6.73 24.32 -1.58
N ALA A 208 -7.62 25.13 -1.00
CA ALA A 208 -7.47 25.62 0.37
C ALA A 208 -7.57 24.51 1.42
N VAL A 209 -8.47 23.53 1.23
CA VAL A 209 -8.59 22.37 2.12
C VAL A 209 -7.36 21.46 2.03
N VAL A 210 -6.88 21.17 0.82
CA VAL A 210 -5.67 20.35 0.61
C VAL A 210 -4.45 21.02 1.25
N ALA A 211 -4.22 22.31 0.99
CA ALA A 211 -3.12 23.07 1.59
C ALA A 211 -3.24 23.21 3.13
N GLY A 212 -4.46 23.31 3.66
CA GLY A 212 -4.72 23.45 5.10
C GLY A 212 -4.74 22.14 5.89
N SER A 213 -4.90 20.99 5.23
CA SER A 213 -5.02 19.66 5.84
C SER A 213 -3.71 19.10 6.41
N GLY A 214 -2.56 19.69 6.07
CA GLY A 214 -1.24 19.17 6.45
C GLY A 214 -0.77 17.98 5.61
N ALA A 215 -1.50 17.60 4.55
CA ALA A 215 -1.02 16.66 3.54
C ALA A 215 0.20 17.23 2.78
N ASP A 216 1.21 16.41 2.50
CA ASP A 216 2.43 16.81 1.77
C ASP A 216 2.15 16.90 0.25
N TRP A 217 1.28 17.85 -0.13
CA TRP A 217 0.86 18.11 -1.50
C TRP A 217 2.01 18.55 -2.40
N ALA A 218 3.14 19.01 -1.83
CA ALA A 218 4.30 19.44 -2.59
C ALA A 218 5.05 18.26 -3.24
N ARG A 219 4.94 17.05 -2.69
CA ARG A 219 5.59 15.84 -3.24
C ARG A 219 4.71 15.07 -4.22
N ASP A 220 3.40 15.14 -4.06
CA ASP A 220 2.43 14.50 -4.94
C ASP A 220 2.19 15.35 -6.19
N ALA A 221 2.32 14.77 -7.38
CA ALA A 221 2.17 15.49 -8.64
C ALA A 221 0.72 15.93 -8.91
N GLU A 222 -0.27 15.14 -8.48
CA GLU A 222 -1.69 15.43 -8.69
C GLU A 222 -2.18 16.50 -7.70
N LEU A 223 -1.77 16.42 -6.44
CA LEU A 223 -2.11 17.45 -5.45
C LEU A 223 -1.37 18.77 -5.70
N ARG A 224 -0.13 18.69 -6.21
CA ARG A 224 0.62 19.87 -6.66
C ARG A 224 -0.08 20.55 -7.81
N ASP A 225 -0.62 19.80 -8.76
CA ASP A 225 -1.41 20.34 -9.86
C ASP A 225 -2.68 21.03 -9.31
N ILE A 226 -3.49 20.35 -8.49
CA ILE A 226 -4.71 20.93 -7.90
C ILE A 226 -4.46 22.23 -7.12
N VAL A 227 -3.29 22.38 -6.48
CA VAL A 227 -2.93 23.57 -5.68
C VAL A 227 -2.22 24.66 -6.50
N LEU A 228 -1.34 24.29 -7.43
CA LEU A 228 -0.49 25.21 -8.19
C LEU A 228 -0.95 25.50 -9.60
N ASP A 229 -2.01 24.84 -10.10
CA ASP A 229 -2.55 25.08 -11.44
C ASP A 229 -2.77 26.59 -11.61
N ALA A 230 -1.88 27.21 -12.37
CA ALA A 230 -1.94 28.61 -12.68
C ALA A 230 -3.26 28.79 -13.41
N GLU A 231 -4.06 29.75 -12.98
CA GLU A 231 -5.15 30.22 -13.82
C GLU A 231 -4.50 30.53 -15.18
N ASP A 232 -4.78 29.72 -16.21
CA ASP A 232 -4.69 30.18 -17.59
C ASP A 232 -5.73 31.30 -17.67
N ASP A 233 -5.29 32.48 -17.23
CA ASP A 233 -5.92 33.77 -17.37
C ASP A 233 -5.91 34.08 -18.88
N ASP A 234 -6.84 33.44 -19.59
CA ASP A 234 -7.29 33.93 -20.87
C ASP A 234 -8.03 35.25 -20.61
N ILE A 235 -7.36 36.35 -20.97
CA ILE A 235 -7.92 37.66 -21.29
C ILE A 235 -9.10 37.52 -22.25
#